data_AF-A0A2W5ZEY4-F1
#
_entry.id   AF-A0A2W5ZEY4-F1
#
_cell.length_a   1.000
_cell.length_b   1.000
_cell.length_c   1.000
_cell.angle_alpha   90.00
_cell.angle_beta   90.00
_cell.angle_gamma   90.00
#
_symmetry.space_group_name_H-M   'P 1'
#
loop_
_entity.id
_entity.type
_entity.pdbx_description
1 polymer ?
#
loop_
_entity_poly.entity_id
_entity_poly.type
_entity_poly.pdbx_seq_one_letter_code
_entity_poly.pdbx_strand_id
1 'polypeptide(L)'
;MSHGGIPMSRQDSLDDPVTAYPQLEQLFGAYFHQEWGQDGDGWEAVVDEFVAASPGSVVTGTAAELRDLLAAGFSDAELTNVLDGLGASVVPTAFGLTPSSWLDAVLERLIQDP
;
A
#
# COMPACT_ATOMS: atom_id res chain seq x y z
N MET A 1 -1.90 16.85 -21.77
CA MET A 1 -1.55 15.60 -22.45
C MET A 1 -2.19 14.50 -21.63
N SER A 2 -3.33 13.98 -22.06
CA SER A 2 -4.07 12.96 -21.31
C SER A 2 -3.39 11.61 -21.54
N HIS A 3 -2.68 11.09 -20.54
CA HIS A 3 -2.34 9.68 -20.54
C HIS A 3 -3.55 8.91 -20.01
N GLY A 4 -4.43 8.51 -20.93
CA GLY A 4 -5.23 7.31 -20.71
C GLY A 4 -4.25 6.14 -20.70
N GLY A 5 -3.68 5.84 -19.53
CA GLY A 5 -2.75 4.74 -19.35
C GLY A 5 -3.47 3.43 -19.63
N ILE A 6 -2.87 2.59 -20.46
CA ILE A 6 -3.23 1.18 -20.54
C ILE A 6 -3.10 0.64 -19.10
N PRO A 7 -4.08 -0.11 -18.57
CA PRO A 7 -3.92 -0.74 -17.27
C PRO A 7 -2.60 -1.53 -17.28
N MET A 8 -1.71 -1.23 -16.34
CA MET A 8 -0.45 -1.95 -16.18
C MET A 8 -0.77 -3.44 -16.09
N SER A 9 -0.01 -4.27 -16.80
CA SER A 9 -0.25 -5.71 -16.71
C SER A 9 0.15 -6.18 -15.32
N ARG A 10 -0.49 -7.26 -14.83
CA ARG A 10 -0.10 -7.96 -13.61
C ARG A 10 1.42 -8.21 -13.52
N GLN A 11 2.07 -8.44 -14.66
CA GLN A 11 3.52 -8.65 -14.73
C GLN A 11 4.34 -7.36 -14.55
N ASP A 12 3.88 -6.21 -15.06
CA ASP A 12 4.56 -4.91 -14.86
C ASP A 12 4.55 -4.53 -13.38
N SER A 13 3.43 -4.75 -12.69
CA SER A 13 3.29 -4.51 -11.25
C SER A 13 4.23 -5.34 -10.38
N LEU A 14 4.71 -6.49 -10.86
CA LEU A 14 5.70 -7.32 -10.16
C LEU A 14 7.13 -6.89 -10.47
N ASP A 15 7.39 -6.43 -11.69
CA ASP A 15 8.75 -6.09 -12.17
C ASP A 15 9.17 -4.70 -11.68
N ASP A 16 8.25 -3.73 -11.72
CA ASP A 16 8.48 -2.35 -11.27
C ASP A 16 7.26 -1.81 -10.51
N PRO A 17 7.08 -2.23 -9.24
CA PRO A 17 5.92 -1.81 -8.45
C PRO A 17 5.90 -0.30 -8.17
N VAL A 18 7.07 0.36 -8.13
CA VAL A 18 7.18 1.81 -7.90
C VAL A 18 6.56 2.63 -9.03
N THR A 19 6.81 2.27 -10.30
CA THR A 19 6.15 2.96 -11.43
C THR A 19 4.68 2.55 -11.53
N ALA A 20 4.33 1.32 -11.14
CA ALA A 20 2.95 0.83 -11.16
C ALA A 20 2.05 1.51 -10.11
N TYR A 21 2.60 1.78 -8.91
CA TYR A 21 1.84 2.26 -7.75
C TYR A 21 2.61 3.35 -6.99
N PRO A 22 2.77 4.55 -7.60
CA PRO A 22 3.54 5.63 -6.98
C PRO A 22 2.95 6.11 -5.65
N GLN A 23 1.63 6.06 -5.45
CA GLN A 23 1.03 6.46 -4.17
C GLN A 23 1.16 5.38 -3.09
N LEU A 24 1.18 4.10 -3.49
CA LEU A 24 1.54 3.02 -2.57
C LEU A 24 3.01 3.06 -2.18
N GLU A 25 3.92 3.44 -3.09
CA GLU A 25 5.33 3.65 -2.76
C GLU A 25 5.49 4.74 -1.71
N GLN A 26 4.76 5.84 -1.81
CA GLN A 26 4.79 6.90 -0.80
C GLN A 26 4.31 6.39 0.57
N LEU A 27 3.19 5.66 0.62
CA LEU A 27 2.70 5.08 1.88
C LEU A 27 3.70 4.08 2.46
N PHE A 28 4.07 3.05 1.69
CA PHE A 28 4.84 1.94 2.22
C PHE A 28 6.33 2.27 2.41
N GLY A 29 6.92 3.06 1.51
CA GLY A 29 8.31 3.47 1.59
C GLY A 29 8.57 4.56 2.63
N ALA A 30 7.67 5.54 2.77
CA ALA A 30 7.89 6.67 3.68
C ALA A 30 7.35 6.42 5.09
N TYR A 31 6.19 5.77 5.24
CA TYR A 31 5.54 5.59 6.54
C TYR A 31 5.82 4.22 7.15
N PHE A 32 5.90 3.16 6.33
CA PHE A 32 6.32 1.83 6.78
C PHE A 32 7.83 1.60 6.62
N HIS A 33 8.65 2.62 6.90
CA HIS A 33 10.12 2.55 6.90
C HIS A 33 10.66 1.63 8.02
N GLN A 34 11.95 1.29 8.02
CA GLN A 34 12.55 0.27 8.92
C GLN A 34 12.31 0.47 10.43
N GLU A 35 12.00 1.70 10.86
CA GLU A 35 11.80 2.08 12.26
C GLU A 35 10.34 2.44 12.58
N TRP A 36 9.40 2.20 11.66
CA TRP A 36 7.99 2.60 11.78
C TRP A 36 7.34 2.15 13.10
N GLY A 37 7.75 1.00 13.64
CA GLY A 37 7.16 0.41 14.85
C GLY A 37 7.75 0.89 16.17
N GLN A 38 8.69 1.85 16.17
CA GLN A 38 9.41 2.28 17.38
C GLN A 38 8.52 2.98 18.41
N ASP A 39 7.49 3.70 17.97
CA ASP A 39 6.54 4.38 18.86
C ASP A 39 5.48 3.44 19.46
N GLY A 40 5.31 2.23 18.88
CA GLY A 40 4.53 1.14 19.48
C GLY A 40 3.01 1.19 19.26
N ASP A 41 2.49 2.16 18.51
CA ASP A 41 1.05 2.37 18.32
C ASP A 41 0.38 1.46 17.26
N GLY A 42 1.13 0.51 16.69
CA GLY A 42 0.63 -0.45 15.69
C GLY A 42 0.58 0.10 14.27
N TRP A 43 0.26 -0.76 13.29
CA TRP A 43 0.24 -0.37 11.88
C TRP A 43 -0.95 0.55 11.56
N GLU A 44 -2.03 0.44 12.33
CA GLU A 44 -3.23 1.27 12.22
C GLU A 44 -2.91 2.75 12.42
N ALA A 45 -2.09 3.07 13.43
CA ALA A 45 -1.69 4.44 13.73
C ALA A 45 -0.84 5.06 12.61
N VAL A 46 0.00 4.26 11.96
CA VAL A 46 0.80 4.70 10.80
C VAL A 46 -0.11 5.09 9.62
N VAL A 47 -1.16 4.31 9.37
CA VAL A 47 -2.15 4.65 8.33
C VAL A 47 -2.94 5.91 8.71
N ASP A 48 -3.32 6.06 9.99
CA ASP A 48 -4.01 7.26 10.47
C ASP A 48 -3.14 8.51 10.34
N GLU A 49 -1.84 8.40 10.64
CA GLU A 49 -0.88 9.48 10.45
C GLU A 49 -0.77 9.89 8.98
N PHE A 50 -0.68 8.91 8.08
CA PHE A 50 -0.67 9.16 6.64
C PHE A 50 -1.93 9.91 6.19
N VAL A 51 -3.11 9.47 6.63
CA VAL A 51 -4.39 10.11 6.29
C VAL A 51 -4.44 11.55 6.83
N ALA A 52 -3.99 11.78 8.06
CA ALA A 52 -4.00 13.10 8.69
C ALA A 52 -3.00 14.08 8.06
N ALA A 53 -1.84 13.59 7.60
CA ALA A 53 -0.77 14.42 7.04
C ALA A 53 -0.92 14.67 5.53
N SER A 54 -1.62 13.79 4.81
CA SER A 54 -1.68 13.83 3.34
C SER A 54 -2.87 14.65 2.81
N PRO A 55 -2.74 15.29 1.63
CA PRO A 55 -3.90 15.85 0.93
C PRO A 55 -4.92 14.75 0.62
N GLY A 56 -6.22 15.05 0.72
CA GLY A 56 -7.28 14.07 0.44
C GLY A 56 -7.22 13.45 -0.97
N SER A 57 -6.66 14.16 -1.96
CA SER A 57 -6.40 13.60 -3.30
C SER A 57 -5.32 12.53 -3.31
N VAL A 58 -4.32 12.63 -2.42
CA VAL A 58 -3.29 11.61 -2.23
C VAL A 58 -3.90 10.38 -1.58
N VAL A 59 -4.64 10.54 -0.48
CA VAL A 59 -5.35 9.44 0.20
C VAL A 59 -6.29 8.69 -0.77
N THR A 60 -7.07 9.44 -1.56
CA THR A 60 -7.96 8.87 -2.58
C THR A 60 -7.18 8.10 -3.66
N GLY A 61 -6.02 8.62 -4.09
CA GLY A 61 -5.14 7.96 -5.06
C GLY A 61 -4.54 6.67 -4.51
N THR A 62 -4.01 6.68 -3.29
CA THR A 62 -3.50 5.50 -2.59
C THR A 62 -4.58 4.42 -2.45
N ALA A 63 -5.80 4.81 -2.07
CA ALA A 63 -6.92 3.87 -1.99
C ALA A 63 -7.37 3.32 -3.36
N ALA A 64 -7.15 4.04 -4.46
CA ALA A 64 -7.42 3.55 -5.81
C ALA A 64 -6.37 2.52 -6.25
N GLU A 65 -5.08 2.85 -6.09
CA GLU A 65 -3.98 1.93 -6.39
C GLU A 65 -4.05 0.65 -5.56
N LEU A 66 -4.42 0.74 -4.28
CA LEU A 66 -4.58 -0.43 -3.41
C LEU A 66 -5.71 -1.35 -3.87
N ARG A 67 -6.81 -0.79 -4.36
CA ARG A 67 -7.91 -1.57 -4.96
C ARG A 67 -7.45 -2.28 -6.23
N ASP A 68 -6.70 -1.60 -7.07
CA ASP A 68 -6.16 -2.18 -8.32
C ASP A 68 -5.19 -3.33 -8.00
N LEU A 69 -4.32 -3.15 -7.00
CA LEU A 69 -3.41 -4.20 -6.52
C LEU A 69 -4.16 -5.43 -6.00
N LEU A 70 -5.19 -5.24 -5.18
CA LEU A 70 -6.02 -6.33 -4.65
C LEU A 70 -6.82 -7.03 -5.77
N ALA A 71 -7.29 -6.27 -6.77
CA ALA A 71 -8.02 -6.82 -7.92
C ALA A 71 -7.13 -7.59 -8.91
N ALA A 72 -5.81 -7.38 -8.88
CA ALA A 72 -4.85 -8.06 -9.76
C ALA A 72 -4.67 -9.57 -9.47
N GLY A 73 -5.25 -10.07 -8.37
CA GLY A 73 -5.29 -11.51 -8.06
C GLY A 73 -3.90 -12.10 -7.77
N PHE A 74 -3.06 -11.35 -7.08
CA PHE A 74 -1.79 -11.83 -6.57
C PHE A 74 -1.99 -12.80 -5.40
N SER A 75 -1.12 -13.81 -5.31
CA SER A 75 -0.97 -14.62 -4.11
C SER A 75 -0.30 -13.82 -2.99
N ASP A 76 -0.44 -14.26 -1.74
CA ASP A 76 0.22 -13.62 -0.60
C ASP A 76 1.75 -13.52 -0.75
N ALA A 77 2.38 -14.51 -1.39
CA ALA A 77 3.81 -14.49 -1.68
C ALA A 77 4.17 -13.40 -2.71
N GLU A 78 3.37 -13.25 -3.76
CA GLU A 78 3.54 -12.17 -4.74
C GLU A 78 3.28 -10.79 -4.10
N LEU A 79 2.26 -10.66 -3.26
CA LEU A 79 1.97 -9.42 -2.51
C LEU A 79 3.11 -9.05 -1.55
N THR A 80 3.77 -10.04 -0.96
CA THR A 80 4.97 -9.82 -0.14
C THR A 80 6.10 -9.22 -0.98
N ASN A 81 6.31 -9.73 -2.20
CA ASN A 81 7.33 -9.18 -3.11
C ASN A 81 6.98 -7.77 -3.59
N VAL A 82 5.70 -7.49 -3.85
CA VAL A 82 5.24 -6.14 -4.19
C VAL A 82 5.50 -5.18 -3.03
N LEU A 83 5.17 -5.57 -1.80
CA LEU A 83 5.44 -4.76 -0.60
C LEU A 83 6.93 -4.47 -0.42
N ASP A 84 7.80 -5.48 -0.58
CA ASP A 84 9.26 -5.30 -0.52
C ASP A 84 9.75 -4.34 -1.61
N GLY A 85 9.26 -4.49 -2.85
CA GLY A 85 9.58 -3.60 -3.96
C GLY A 85 9.08 -2.16 -3.79
N LEU A 86 8.02 -1.95 -3.00
CA LEU A 86 7.52 -0.62 -2.60
C LEU A 86 8.27 -0.05 -1.38
N GLY A 87 9.26 -0.75 -0.84
CA GLY A 87 10.06 -0.31 0.29
C GLY A 87 9.44 -0.57 1.66
N ALA A 88 8.36 -1.36 1.74
CA ALA A 88 7.67 -1.64 3.00
C ALA A 88 8.55 -2.48 3.94
N SER A 89 8.77 -2.01 5.16
CA SER A 89 9.43 -2.78 6.23
C SER A 89 8.44 -3.46 7.19
N VAL A 90 7.14 -3.43 6.86
CA VAL A 90 6.08 -4.08 7.62
C VAL A 90 6.01 -5.57 7.29
N VAL A 91 5.76 -6.39 8.31
CA VAL A 91 5.56 -7.84 8.15
C VAL A 91 4.15 -8.18 8.62
N PRO A 92 3.15 -8.26 7.71
CA PRO A 92 1.76 -8.51 8.07
C PRO A 92 1.52 -9.74 8.96
N THR A 93 2.33 -10.79 8.77
CA THR A 93 2.24 -12.03 9.54
C THR A 93 2.63 -11.86 11.02
N ALA A 94 3.36 -10.80 11.38
CA ALA A 94 3.63 -10.44 12.77
C ALA A 94 2.34 -10.07 13.54
N PHE A 95 1.28 -9.68 12.82
CA PHE A 95 -0.05 -9.37 13.37
C PHE A 95 -1.04 -10.53 13.20
N GLY A 96 -0.58 -11.70 12.71
CA GLY A 96 -1.45 -12.84 12.43
C GLY A 96 -2.30 -12.68 11.16
N LEU A 97 -1.94 -11.74 10.28
CA LEU A 97 -2.65 -11.49 9.03
C LEU A 97 -1.86 -12.02 7.83
N THR A 98 -2.57 -12.45 6.79
CA THR A 98 -1.93 -12.64 5.48
C THR A 98 -1.67 -11.28 4.83
N PRO A 99 -0.69 -11.16 3.92
CA PRO A 99 -0.50 -9.95 3.12
C PRO A 99 -1.79 -9.41 2.49
N SER A 100 -2.61 -10.27 1.88
CA SER A 100 -3.89 -9.85 1.29
C SER A 100 -4.86 -9.30 2.33
N SER A 101 -5.03 -9.98 3.46
CA SER A 101 -5.95 -9.54 4.53
C SER A 101 -5.48 -8.26 5.20
N TRP A 102 -4.17 -8.06 5.34
CA TRP A 102 -3.62 -6.81 5.87
C TRP A 102 -3.79 -5.64 4.90
N LEU A 103 -3.54 -5.85 3.60
CA LEU A 103 -3.78 -4.83 2.57
C LEU A 103 -5.27 -4.45 2.48
N ASP A 104 -6.18 -5.42 2.64
CA ASP A 104 -7.61 -5.15 2.70
C ASP A 104 -7.96 -4.29 3.93
N ALA A 105 -7.39 -4.58 5.10
CA ALA A 105 -7.58 -3.78 6.31
C ALA A 105 -6.98 -2.37 6.19
N VAL A 106 -5.83 -2.20 5.52
CA VAL A 106 -5.27 -0.89 5.18
C VAL A 106 -6.23 -0.13 4.27
N LEU A 107 -6.78 -0.79 3.24
CA LEU A 107 -7.76 -0.17 2.34
C LEU A 107 -9.00 0.28 3.09
N GLU A 108 -9.56 -0.57 3.96
CA GLU A 108 -10.70 -0.22 4.81
C GLU A 108 -10.40 1.05 5.60
N ARG A 109 -9.21 1.15 6.20
CA ARG A 109 -8.82 2.31 7.00
C ARG A 109 -8.61 3.59 6.18
N LEU A 110 -8.07 3.48 4.97
CA LEU A 110 -7.92 4.63 4.05
C LEU A 110 -9.24 5.22 3.57
N ILE A 111 -10.34 4.45 3.64
CA ILE A 111 -11.66 4.86 3.13
C ILE A 111 -12.66 5.16 4.24
N GLN A 112 -12.26 4.90 5.50
CA GLN A 112 -12.97 5.34 6.68
C GLN A 112 -12.48 6.78 6.96
N ASP A 113 -13.40 7.75 6.98
CA ASP A 113 -13.18 9.19 7.21
C ASP A 113 -12.84 10.08 5.98
N PRO A 114 -13.79 10.91 5.48
CA PRO A 114 -13.55 12.04 4.58
C PRO A 114 -13.28 13.38 5.30
#